data_AF-U2YB20-F1
#
_entry.id   AF-U2YB20-F1
#
_cell.length_a   1.000
_cell.length_b   1.000
_cell.length_c   1.000
_cell.angle_alpha   90.00
_cell.angle_beta   90.00
_cell.angle_gamma   90.00
#
_symmetry.space_group_name_H-M   'P 1'
#
loop_
_entity.id
_entity.type
_entity.pdbx_description
1 polymer ?
#
loop_
_entity_poly.entity_id
_entity_poly.type
_entity_poly.pdbx_seq_one_letter_code
_entity_poly.pdbx_strand_id
1 'polypeptide(L)'
;MSAGHAKLAVARLASPELFGKSGFALRSAAFEDGEELDPSFTADEEDAVAPPLEWTAPPSGTMELVLVVEDPDAAGADPACHWLVWGLAPQKGQLLEGEVPPRVGKNAHRNSEWLLPEPPHDDDAHAYVFQLFAVDLPLTLMPGASRDEVLAAIDGHVVGVAMLTATYARVDEDDENWDDDAD
;
A
#
# COMPACT_ATOMS: atom_id res chain seq x y z
N MET A 1 -10.43 -5.78 -14.19
CA MET A 1 -10.41 -4.72 -13.16
C MET A 1 -11.75 -4.73 -12.46
N SER A 2 -11.77 -5.05 -11.16
CA SER A 2 -12.99 -5.01 -10.33
C SER A 2 -13.47 -3.56 -10.17
N ALA A 3 -14.70 -3.37 -9.66
CA ALA A 3 -15.23 -2.02 -9.42
C ALA A 3 -14.41 -1.23 -8.39
N GLY A 4 -13.74 -1.91 -7.45
CA GLY A 4 -12.89 -1.30 -6.45
C GLY A 4 -11.58 -0.76 -7.02
N HIS A 5 -10.97 -1.45 -7.98
CA HIS A 5 -9.74 -1.00 -8.64
C HIS A 5 -9.90 0.37 -9.33
N ALA A 6 -11.09 0.66 -9.87
CA ALA A 6 -11.40 1.96 -10.47
C ALA A 6 -11.50 3.11 -9.45
N LYS A 7 -11.48 2.81 -8.15
CA LYS A 7 -11.60 3.76 -7.04
C LYS A 7 -10.31 3.93 -6.23
N LEU A 8 -9.25 3.20 -6.62
CA LEU A 8 -7.91 3.40 -6.07
C LEU A 8 -7.47 4.85 -6.23
N ALA A 9 -6.65 5.33 -5.30
CA ALA A 9 -6.10 6.68 -5.31
C ALA A 9 -5.42 7.00 -6.66
N VAL A 10 -4.68 6.05 -7.22
CA VAL A 10 -3.97 6.20 -8.50
C VAL A 10 -4.93 6.37 -9.68
N ALA A 11 -6.06 5.67 -9.68
CA ALA A 11 -7.08 5.79 -10.73
C ALA A 11 -7.75 7.17 -10.73
N ARG A 12 -7.80 7.83 -9.55
CA ARG A 12 -8.27 9.20 -9.40
C ARG A 12 -7.23 10.25 -9.80
N LEU A 13 -5.97 10.03 -9.41
CA LEU A 13 -4.97 11.11 -9.36
C LEU A 13 -3.98 11.10 -10.51
N ALA A 14 -3.83 9.99 -11.22
CA ALA A 14 -2.75 9.82 -12.18
C ALA A 14 -3.25 9.45 -13.57
N SER A 15 -2.65 10.08 -14.58
CA SER A 15 -2.75 9.65 -15.97
C SER A 15 -1.67 8.60 -16.29
N PRO A 16 -1.88 7.73 -17.30
CA PRO A 16 -0.97 6.63 -17.63
C PRO A 16 0.48 7.06 -17.88
N GLU A 17 0.73 8.26 -18.39
CA GLU A 17 2.07 8.78 -18.66
C GLU A 17 2.90 9.11 -17.41
N LEU A 18 2.29 9.11 -16.21
CA LEU A 18 2.98 9.36 -14.95
C LEU A 18 3.61 8.09 -14.36
N PHE A 19 3.15 6.92 -14.77
CA PHE A 19 3.62 5.63 -14.26
C PHE A 19 5.05 5.36 -14.74
N GLY A 20 5.93 5.01 -13.80
CA GLY A 20 7.32 4.66 -14.15
C GLY A 20 8.15 5.84 -14.68
N LYS A 21 7.62 7.08 -14.59
CA LYS A 21 8.23 8.24 -15.22
C LYS A 21 9.66 8.42 -14.74
N SER A 22 10.59 8.65 -15.68
CA SER A 22 12.02 8.77 -15.40
C SER A 22 12.65 7.56 -14.68
N GLY A 23 12.04 6.37 -14.79
CA GLY A 23 12.50 5.16 -14.09
C GLY A 23 12.09 5.09 -12.62
N PHE A 24 11.09 5.89 -12.21
CA PHE A 24 10.55 5.85 -10.86
C PHE A 24 9.85 4.52 -10.59
N ALA A 25 10.30 3.77 -9.59
CA ALA A 25 9.86 2.42 -9.30
C ALA A 25 9.81 2.20 -7.79
N LEU A 26 8.91 1.31 -7.36
CA LEU A 26 8.70 0.85 -6.00
C LEU A 26 8.92 -0.66 -5.98
N ARG A 27 9.59 -1.18 -4.95
CA ARG A 27 9.86 -2.60 -4.74
C ARG A 27 9.82 -2.92 -3.25
N SER A 28 9.76 -4.21 -2.94
CA SER A 28 10.00 -4.73 -1.61
C SER A 28 11.09 -5.80 -1.68
N ALA A 29 11.86 -5.94 -0.60
CA ALA A 29 12.76 -7.08 -0.42
C ALA A 29 12.01 -8.33 0.07
N ALA A 30 10.76 -8.17 0.53
CA ALA A 30 9.96 -9.24 1.09
C ALA A 30 9.06 -9.95 0.07
N PHE A 31 8.72 -9.28 -1.04
CA PHE A 31 7.86 -9.85 -2.08
C PHE A 31 8.10 -9.17 -3.45
N GLU A 32 7.79 -9.91 -4.53
CA GLU A 32 7.76 -9.37 -5.89
C GLU A 32 6.35 -8.86 -6.26
N ASP A 33 6.25 -8.10 -7.35
CA ASP A 33 4.96 -7.54 -7.79
C ASP A 33 3.97 -8.65 -8.19
N GLY A 34 2.83 -8.69 -7.49
CA GLY A 34 1.76 -9.66 -7.68
C GLY A 34 1.94 -10.97 -6.91
N GLU A 35 3.03 -11.11 -6.15
CA GLU A 35 3.27 -12.28 -5.30
C GLU A 35 2.58 -12.16 -3.95
N GLU A 36 2.55 -13.28 -3.22
CA GLU A 36 1.95 -13.39 -1.90
C GLU A 36 2.71 -12.56 -0.85
N LEU A 37 1.96 -11.89 0.02
CA LEU A 37 2.50 -11.19 1.18
C LEU A 37 2.80 -12.19 2.30
N ASP A 38 4.01 -12.17 2.83
CA ASP A 38 4.39 -13.00 3.98
C ASP A 38 3.48 -12.72 5.20
N PRO A 39 3.02 -13.76 5.93
CA PRO A 39 2.19 -13.61 7.13
C PRO A 39 2.75 -12.64 8.17
N SER A 40 4.08 -12.45 8.22
CA SER A 40 4.78 -11.48 9.09
C SER A 40 4.33 -10.02 8.90
N PHE A 41 3.55 -9.72 7.86
CA PHE A 41 2.98 -8.38 7.61
C PHE A 41 1.46 -8.32 7.78
N THR A 42 0.84 -9.40 8.26
CA THR A 42 -0.62 -9.62 8.29
C THR A 42 -1.14 -9.84 9.72
N ALA A 43 -2.45 -9.93 9.90
CA ALA A 43 -3.04 -10.13 11.22
C ALA A 43 -2.85 -11.56 11.78
N ASP A 44 -2.33 -12.49 10.97
CA ASP A 44 -2.04 -13.87 11.41
C ASP A 44 -0.77 -13.96 12.28
N GLU A 45 0.04 -12.90 12.35
CA GLU A 45 1.25 -12.84 13.19
C GLU A 45 1.15 -11.73 14.25
N GLU A 46 1.45 -12.06 15.52
CA GLU A 46 1.28 -11.13 16.66
C GLU A 46 2.24 -9.93 16.60
N ASP A 47 3.46 -10.14 16.11
CA ASP A 47 4.52 -9.13 16.00
C ASP A 47 4.56 -8.48 14.59
N ALA A 48 3.47 -8.59 13.83
CA ALA A 48 3.43 -8.13 12.46
C ALA A 48 3.59 -6.61 12.32
N VAL A 49 4.31 -6.22 11.27
CA VAL A 49 4.65 -4.82 10.99
C VAL A 49 4.47 -4.48 9.51
N ALA A 50 4.66 -3.20 9.15
CA ALA A 50 4.66 -2.80 7.74
C ALA A 50 5.83 -3.44 6.98
N PRO A 51 5.63 -3.91 5.73
CA PRO A 51 6.69 -4.52 4.95
C PRO A 51 7.77 -3.50 4.55
N PRO A 52 9.01 -3.96 4.32
CA PRO A 52 10.07 -3.09 3.82
C PRO A 52 9.73 -2.62 2.39
N LEU A 53 9.99 -1.35 2.10
CA LEU A 53 9.78 -0.76 0.78
C LEU A 53 11.03 -0.02 0.35
N GLU A 54 11.40 -0.14 -0.92
CA GLU A 54 12.46 0.64 -1.55
C GLU A 54 11.96 1.31 -2.83
N TRP A 55 12.44 2.51 -3.11
CA TRP A 55 12.08 3.21 -4.33
C TRP A 55 13.28 3.90 -4.98
N THR A 56 13.23 4.01 -6.31
CA THR A 56 14.25 4.74 -7.09
C THR A 56 14.05 6.25 -6.98
N ALA A 57 14.98 7.02 -7.55
CA ALA A 57 14.84 8.48 -7.58
C ALA A 57 13.57 8.90 -8.33
N PRO A 58 12.74 9.81 -7.77
CA PRO A 58 11.54 10.28 -8.45
C PRO A 58 11.85 11.23 -9.61
N PRO A 59 10.86 11.57 -10.45
CA PRO A 59 11.03 12.56 -11.51
C PRO A 59 11.51 13.93 -11.00
N SER A 60 12.16 14.70 -11.86
CA SER A 60 12.52 16.08 -11.53
C SER A 60 11.29 16.92 -11.20
N GLY A 61 11.40 17.78 -10.19
CA GLY A 61 10.29 18.64 -9.74
C GLY A 61 9.52 18.08 -8.55
N THR A 62 9.80 16.84 -8.14
CA THR A 62 9.25 16.28 -6.89
C THR A 62 9.78 17.04 -5.68
N MET A 63 8.86 17.43 -4.80
CA MET A 63 9.15 18.06 -3.52
C MET A 63 8.93 17.11 -2.33
N GLU A 64 8.01 16.15 -2.47
CA GLU A 64 7.70 15.16 -1.44
C GLU A 64 7.20 13.86 -2.08
N LEU A 65 7.36 12.73 -1.38
CA LEU A 65 6.74 11.46 -1.74
C LEU A 65 5.61 11.12 -0.76
N VAL A 66 4.54 10.54 -1.29
CA VAL A 66 3.32 10.14 -0.57
C VAL A 66 3.00 8.69 -0.91
N LEU A 67 2.84 7.84 0.08
CA LEU A 67 2.47 6.43 -0.08
C LEU A 67 1.04 6.21 0.39
N VAL A 68 0.24 5.56 -0.44
CA VAL A 68 -1.12 5.11 -0.13
C VAL A 68 -1.19 3.61 -0.41
N VAL A 69 -1.52 2.81 0.59
CA VAL A 69 -1.72 1.37 0.43
C VAL A 69 -3.20 1.07 0.61
N GLU A 70 -3.80 0.37 -0.35
CA GLU A 70 -5.24 0.11 -0.37
C GLU A 70 -5.57 -1.30 -0.81
N ASP A 71 -6.62 -1.84 -0.19
CA ASP A 71 -7.28 -3.07 -0.61
C ASP A 71 -8.58 -2.70 -1.38
N PRO A 72 -8.62 -2.87 -2.71
CA PRO A 72 -9.80 -2.60 -3.52
C PRO A 72 -10.83 -3.74 -3.50
N ASP A 73 -10.50 -4.89 -2.93
CA ASP A 73 -11.34 -6.09 -2.92
C ASP A 73 -12.12 -6.22 -1.59
N ALA A 74 -11.67 -5.52 -0.54
CA ALA A 74 -12.39 -5.33 0.72
C ALA A 74 -13.85 -4.91 0.52
N ALA A 75 -14.74 -5.48 1.35
CA ALA A 75 -16.14 -5.12 1.39
C ALA A 75 -16.34 -3.62 1.70
N GLY A 76 -16.96 -2.89 0.77
CA GLY A 76 -17.18 -1.46 0.98
C GLY A 76 -17.54 -0.72 -0.31
N ALA A 77 -17.86 0.56 -0.14
CA ALA A 77 -18.05 1.44 -1.29
C ALA A 77 -16.70 1.87 -1.90
N ASP A 78 -15.66 2.02 -1.09
CA ASP A 78 -14.34 2.53 -1.48
C ASP A 78 -13.25 1.55 -1.01
N PRO A 79 -12.06 1.53 -1.65
CA PRO A 79 -10.95 0.70 -1.22
C PRO A 79 -10.60 0.95 0.25
N ALA A 80 -10.32 -0.12 0.99
CA ALA A 80 -9.88 -0.02 2.37
C ALA A 80 -8.45 0.49 2.41
N CYS A 81 -8.22 1.66 3.03
CA CYS A 81 -6.88 2.20 3.18
C CYS A 81 -6.14 1.45 4.30
N HIS A 82 -5.03 0.80 3.96
CA HIS A 82 -4.17 0.09 4.91
C HIS A 82 -3.05 0.96 5.47
N TRP A 83 -2.51 1.87 4.65
CA TRP A 83 -1.46 2.77 5.09
C TRP A 83 -1.47 4.08 4.32
N LEU A 84 -1.20 5.17 5.03
CA LEU A 84 -1.21 6.51 4.47
C LEU A 84 -0.03 7.30 5.03
N VAL A 85 1.00 7.50 4.22
CA VAL A 85 2.29 8.05 4.65
C VAL A 85 2.68 9.22 3.75
N TRP A 86 3.21 10.30 4.35
CA TRP A 86 3.78 11.43 3.62
C TRP A 86 4.95 12.06 4.37
N GLY A 87 5.61 13.03 3.77
CA GLY A 87 6.86 13.61 4.27
C GLY A 87 8.12 12.82 3.89
N LEU A 88 7.99 11.84 3.00
CA LEU A 88 9.13 11.11 2.46
C LEU A 88 9.95 12.01 1.53
N ALA A 89 11.27 11.96 1.65
CA ALA A 89 12.18 12.86 0.92
C ALA A 89 12.10 12.61 -0.60
N PRO A 90 12.26 13.65 -1.45
CA PRO A 90 12.14 13.56 -2.90
C PRO A 90 13.40 12.97 -3.57
N GLN A 91 13.86 11.82 -3.09
CA GLN A 91 15.07 11.14 -3.55
C GLN A 91 14.92 9.62 -3.43
N LYS A 92 15.89 8.87 -3.98
CA LYS A 92 15.99 7.43 -3.72
C LYS A 92 15.96 7.19 -2.21
N GLY A 93 15.14 6.25 -1.76
CA GLY A 93 14.96 5.97 -0.35
C GLY A 93 14.37 4.58 -0.12
N GLN A 94 14.16 4.30 1.15
CA GLN A 94 13.53 3.08 1.63
C GLN A 94 12.81 3.35 2.95
N LEU A 95 11.87 2.49 3.27
CA LEU A 95 11.36 2.26 4.62
C LEU A 95 11.77 0.84 5.00
N LEU A 96 12.48 0.70 6.11
CA LEU A 96 12.78 -0.61 6.67
C LEU A 96 11.50 -1.24 7.23
N GLU A 97 11.54 -2.56 7.37
CA GLU A 97 10.48 -3.32 8.03
C GLU A 97 10.17 -2.74 9.42
N GLY A 98 8.90 -2.42 9.65
CA GLY A 98 8.42 -1.79 10.90
C GLY A 98 8.96 -0.40 11.20
N GLU A 99 9.65 0.26 10.25
CA GLU A 99 10.13 1.62 10.44
C GLU A 99 8.97 2.61 10.58
N VAL A 100 9.06 3.48 11.59
CA VAL A 100 8.08 4.55 11.82
C VAL A 100 8.26 5.65 10.75
N PRO A 101 7.26 5.89 9.88
CA PRO A 101 7.38 6.90 8.85
C PRO A 101 7.32 8.33 9.40
N PRO A 102 7.70 9.36 8.61
CA PRO A 102 7.72 10.74 9.05
C PRO A 102 6.36 11.28 9.50
N ARG A 103 5.31 11.00 8.71
CA ARG A 103 3.92 11.36 9.02
C ARG A 103 3.00 10.25 8.51
N VAL A 104 2.04 9.89 9.35
CA VAL A 104 1.05 8.83 9.08
C VAL A 104 -0.35 9.38 9.26
N GLY A 105 -1.26 9.04 8.36
CA GLY A 105 -2.67 9.40 8.37
C GLY A 105 -3.54 8.26 8.84
N LYS A 106 -4.86 8.47 8.79
CA LYS A 106 -5.83 7.45 9.20
C LYS A 106 -5.99 6.36 8.16
N ASN A 107 -5.82 5.12 8.56
CA ASN A 107 -6.25 3.93 7.82
C ASN A 107 -7.77 3.72 7.96
N ALA A 108 -8.30 2.64 7.37
CA ALA A 108 -9.72 2.30 7.39
C ALA A 108 -10.27 2.09 8.82
N HIS A 109 -9.43 1.68 9.77
CA HIS A 109 -9.78 1.54 11.19
C HIS A 109 -9.66 2.85 11.99
N ARG A 110 -9.33 3.96 11.33
CA ARG A 110 -9.24 5.32 11.88
C ARG A 110 -8.12 5.53 12.91
N ASN A 111 -7.16 4.61 12.97
CA ASN A 111 -5.88 4.81 13.67
C ASN A 111 -4.77 5.15 12.64
N SER A 112 -3.57 5.49 13.10
CA SER A 112 -2.46 5.97 12.25
C SER A 112 -1.29 4.99 12.21
N GLU A 113 -1.60 3.74 11.89
CA GLU A 113 -0.66 2.62 11.87
C GLU A 113 -0.84 1.84 10.55
N TRP A 114 0.07 0.89 10.30
CA TRP A 114 -0.15 -0.14 9.29
C TRP A 114 -1.38 -0.96 9.73
N LEU A 115 -2.45 -0.92 8.94
CA LEU A 115 -3.57 -1.83 9.14
C LEU A 115 -3.15 -3.19 8.62
N LEU A 116 -3.06 -4.16 9.51
CA LEU A 116 -2.72 -5.53 9.15
C LEU A 116 -3.78 -6.08 8.17
N PRO A 117 -3.36 -6.61 7.00
CA PRO A 117 -4.18 -7.47 6.16
C PRO A 117 -4.86 -8.57 6.98
N GLU A 118 -6.19 -8.61 6.90
CA GLU A 118 -7.03 -9.60 7.56
C GLU A 118 -8.27 -9.85 6.68
N PRO A 119 -8.10 -10.37 5.45
CA PRO A 119 -9.25 -10.69 4.61
C PRO A 119 -10.06 -11.83 5.25
N PRO A 120 -11.38 -11.90 5.02
CA PRO A 120 -12.19 -13.05 5.42
C PRO A 120 -11.61 -14.38 4.88
N HIS A 121 -11.78 -15.46 5.65
CA HIS A 121 -11.30 -16.80 5.29
C HIS A 121 -11.94 -17.37 4.01
N ASP A 122 -13.17 -16.95 3.70
CA ASP A 122 -13.93 -17.41 2.53
C ASP A 122 -13.77 -16.54 1.29
N ASP A 123 -13.00 -15.46 1.38
CA ASP A 123 -12.70 -14.59 0.25
C ASP A 123 -11.54 -15.15 -0.61
N ASP A 124 -11.59 -14.90 -1.92
CA ASP A 124 -10.43 -15.05 -2.79
C ASP A 124 -9.29 -14.14 -2.29
N ALA A 125 -8.05 -14.38 -2.72
CA ALA A 125 -6.93 -13.50 -2.33
C ALA A 125 -7.22 -12.02 -2.66
N HIS A 126 -7.15 -11.16 -1.64
CA HIS A 126 -7.27 -9.72 -1.80
C HIS A 126 -5.95 -9.14 -2.32
N ALA A 127 -6.05 -8.09 -3.14
CA ALA A 127 -4.89 -7.32 -3.57
C ALA A 127 -4.60 -6.16 -2.59
N TYR A 128 -3.34 -5.97 -2.23
CA TYR A 128 -2.87 -4.83 -1.45
C TYR A 128 -1.99 -3.96 -2.35
N VAL A 129 -2.54 -2.83 -2.75
CA VAL A 129 -1.97 -1.98 -3.79
C VAL A 129 -1.19 -0.83 -3.17
N PHE A 130 0.14 -0.93 -3.19
CA PHE A 130 1.07 0.10 -2.73
C PHE A 130 1.27 1.14 -3.83
N GLN A 131 0.82 2.37 -3.58
CA GLN A 131 0.80 3.46 -4.55
C GLN A 131 1.71 4.59 -4.04
N LEU A 132 2.88 4.75 -4.65
CA LEU A 132 3.83 5.80 -4.30
C LEU A 132 3.73 6.96 -5.30
N PHE A 133 3.27 8.10 -4.81
CA PHE A 133 3.10 9.33 -5.55
C PHE A 133 4.29 10.25 -5.31
N ALA A 134 4.86 10.75 -6.41
CA ALA A 134 5.79 11.86 -6.39
C ALA A 134 5.01 13.16 -6.64
N VAL A 135 5.05 14.11 -5.71
CA VAL A 135 4.25 15.35 -5.77
C VAL A 135 5.12 16.60 -5.83
N ASP A 136 4.65 17.64 -6.51
CA ASP A 136 5.36 18.91 -6.72
C ASP A 136 5.09 19.98 -5.65
N LEU A 137 4.51 19.59 -4.52
CA LEU A 137 4.32 20.42 -3.35
C LEU A 137 4.66 19.69 -2.04
N PRO A 138 5.10 20.42 -1.00
CA PRO A 138 5.20 19.87 0.34
C PRO A 138 3.82 19.82 1.00
N LEU A 139 3.43 18.66 1.52
CA LEU A 139 2.16 18.55 2.25
C LEU A 139 2.30 19.22 3.63
N THR A 140 1.32 20.04 3.98
CA THR A 140 1.22 20.72 5.28
C THR A 140 0.21 20.07 6.22
N LEU A 141 -0.34 18.91 5.84
CA LEU A 141 -1.26 18.13 6.65
C LEU A 141 -0.56 17.58 7.90
N MET A 142 -1.26 17.68 9.02
CA MET A 142 -0.83 17.11 10.30
C MET A 142 -1.05 15.59 10.30
N PRO A 143 -0.22 14.81 11.03
CA PRO A 143 -0.47 13.38 11.25
C PRO A 143 -1.91 13.12 11.70
N GLY A 144 -2.49 12.01 11.25
CA GLY A 144 -3.89 11.65 11.49
C GLY A 144 -4.91 12.28 10.52
N ALA A 145 -4.45 12.96 9.46
CA ALA A 145 -5.29 13.34 8.32
C ALA A 145 -5.90 12.09 7.66
N SER A 146 -7.12 12.24 7.15
CA SER A 146 -7.83 11.19 6.43
C SER A 146 -7.28 10.97 5.02
N ARG A 147 -7.59 9.81 4.45
CA ARG A 147 -7.37 9.50 3.03
C ARG A 147 -7.87 10.63 2.13
N ASP A 148 -9.11 11.05 2.28
CA ASP A 148 -9.71 12.07 1.40
C ASP A 148 -9.01 13.43 1.49
N GLU A 149 -8.57 13.83 2.68
CA GLU A 149 -7.78 15.05 2.88
C GLU A 149 -6.42 14.95 2.18
N VAL A 150 -5.73 13.81 2.28
CA VAL A 150 -4.44 13.60 1.59
C VAL A 150 -4.64 13.58 0.07
N LEU A 151 -5.62 12.83 -0.44
CA LEU A 151 -5.89 12.77 -1.88
C LEU A 151 -6.32 14.13 -2.44
N ALA A 152 -7.09 14.92 -1.68
CA ALA A 152 -7.44 16.29 -2.08
C ALA A 152 -6.22 17.23 -2.08
N ALA A 153 -5.29 17.05 -1.15
CA ALA A 153 -4.09 17.87 -1.07
C ALA A 153 -3.10 17.62 -2.22
N ILE A 154 -3.10 16.42 -2.81
CA ILE A 154 -2.19 16.04 -3.91
C ILE A 154 -2.84 16.04 -5.29
N ASP A 155 -4.14 16.33 -5.36
CA ASP A 155 -4.88 16.40 -6.63
C ASP A 155 -4.33 17.50 -7.53
N GLY A 156 -4.05 17.16 -8.79
CA GLY A 156 -3.39 18.06 -9.75
C GLY A 156 -1.89 18.29 -9.53
N HIS A 157 -1.28 17.62 -8.54
CA HIS A 157 0.10 17.84 -8.13
C HIS A 157 1.01 16.61 -8.25
N VAL A 158 0.46 15.49 -8.71
CA VAL A 158 1.21 14.26 -8.97
C VAL A 158 2.06 14.45 -10.24
N VAL A 159 3.37 14.29 -10.10
CA VAL A 159 4.35 14.38 -11.20
C VAL A 159 4.96 13.05 -11.59
N GLY A 160 4.72 11.98 -10.82
CA GLY A 160 5.12 10.60 -11.12
C GLY A 160 4.47 9.60 -10.17
N VAL A 161 4.34 8.36 -10.63
CA VAL A 161 3.76 7.25 -9.85
C VAL A 161 4.62 6.01 -10.00
N ALA A 162 4.80 5.30 -8.89
CA ALA A 162 5.28 3.93 -8.87
C ALA A 162 4.27 3.07 -8.09
N MET A 163 4.14 1.80 -8.48
CA MET A 163 3.22 0.85 -7.87
C MET A 163 3.92 -0.47 -7.59
N LEU A 164 3.39 -1.15 -6.58
CA LEU A 164 3.72 -2.52 -6.23
C LEU A 164 2.44 -3.15 -5.66
N THR A 165 2.14 -4.38 -6.02
CA THR A 165 0.97 -5.11 -5.53
C THR A 165 1.44 -6.36 -4.79
N ALA A 166 0.84 -6.64 -3.64
CA ALA A 166 0.93 -7.95 -3.00
C ALA A 166 -0.46 -8.58 -2.99
N THR A 167 -0.54 -9.90 -2.89
CA THR A 167 -1.81 -10.62 -2.67
C THR A 167 -1.78 -11.35 -1.34
N TYR A 168 -2.92 -11.49 -0.67
CA TYR A 168 -3.01 -12.33 0.52
C TYR A 168 -4.42 -12.91 0.66
N ALA A 169 -4.49 -14.19 1.01
CA ALA A 169 -5.70 -14.90 1.38
C ALA A 169 -5.45 -15.59 2.72
N ARG A 170 -6.48 -15.67 3.58
CA ARG A 170 -6.39 -16.53 4.76
C ARG A 170 -6.78 -17.93 4.36
N VAL A 171 -5.93 -18.90 4.65
CA VAL A 171 -6.23 -20.32 4.51
C VAL A 171 -6.78 -20.85 5.83
N ASP A 172 -7.85 -21.62 5.76
CA ASP A 172 -8.31 -22.40 6.91
C ASP A 172 -7.27 -23.49 7.23
N GLU A 173 -6.83 -23.58 8.49
CA GLU A 173 -5.87 -24.61 8.95
C GLU A 173 -6.41 -26.06 8.83
N ASP A 174 -7.65 -26.26 8.38
CA ASP A 174 -8.34 -27.56 8.37
C ASP A 174 -8.00 -28.46 7.14
N ASP A 175 -7.21 -27.99 6.17
CA ASP A 175 -6.82 -28.78 4.98
C ASP A 175 -5.46 -29.50 5.11
N GLU A 176 -4.84 -29.52 6.30
CA GLU A 176 -3.87 -30.57 6.65
C GLU A 176 -4.61 -31.84 7.12
N ASN A 177 -5.48 -32.39 6.26
CA ASN A 177 -5.89 -33.79 6.40
C ASN A 177 -4.64 -34.65 6.15
N TRP A 178 -3.94 -34.99 7.22
CA TRP A 178 -3.03 -36.12 7.25
C TRP A 178 -3.83 -37.37 6.91
N ASP A 179 -4.03 -37.64 5.61
CA ASP A 179 -4.20 -39.01 5.10
C ASP A 179 -2.85 -39.71 5.34
N ASP A 180 -2.55 -40.02 6.60
CA ASP A 180 -1.68 -41.14 6.93
C ASP A 180 -2.53 -42.39 6.75
N ASP A 181 -2.68 -42.76 5.46
CA ASP A 181 -3.20 -44.04 5.04
C ASP A 181 -2.38 -45.13 5.74
N ALA A 182 -3.11 -45.96 6.48
CA ALA A 182 -2.60 -47.12 7.19
C ALA A 182 -1.89 -48.12 6.26
N ASP A 183 -0.76 -48.66 6.72
CA ASP A 183 -0.39 -50.08 6.51
C ASP A 183 0.58 -50.58 7.61
#